data_AF-A0A659UR60-F1
#
_entry.id   AF-A0A659UR60-F1
#
_cell.length_a   1.000
_cell.length_b   1.000
_cell.length_c   1.000
_cell.angle_alpha   90.00
_cell.angle_beta   90.00
_cell.angle_gamma   90.00
#
_symmetry.space_group_name_H-M   'P 1'
#
loop_
_entity.id
_entity.type
_entity.pdbx_description
1 polymer ?
#
loop_
_entity_poly.entity_id
_entity_poly.type
_entity_poly.pdbx_seq_one_letter_code
_entity_poly.pdbx_strand_id
1 'polypeptide(L)' 'IFVLTKGGPADATEVISLYIYRQSFTFWRMGVGAAASFVSLIIISVLITLFFKQLQRSQAELLR' A
#
# COMPACT_ATOMS: atom_id res chain seq x y z
N ILE A 1 6.19 -12.23 7.20
CA ILE A 1 7.30 -12.17 6.21
C ILE A 1 8.49 -11.31 6.70
N PHE A 2 8.32 -10.31 7.57
CA PHE A 2 9.46 -9.56 8.15
C PHE A 2 10.39 -10.37 9.08
N VAL A 3 9.85 -11.39 9.76
CA VAL A 3 10.61 -12.26 10.68
C VAL A 3 11.61 -13.16 9.93
N LEU A 4 11.35 -13.49 8.66
CA LEU A 4 12.12 -14.50 7.93
C LEU A 4 13.38 -13.95 7.24
N THR A 5 13.40 -12.67 6.84
CA THR A 5 14.54 -12.10 6.06
C THR A 5 14.97 -10.69 6.47
N LYS A 6 14.30 -10.04 7.45
CA LYS A 6 14.54 -8.63 7.83
C LYS A 6 14.53 -7.62 6.66
N GLY A 7 13.98 -7.98 5.49
CA GLY A 7 14.01 -7.14 4.29
C GLY A 7 15.29 -7.26 3.44
N GLY A 8 15.98 -8.41 3.44
CA GLY A 8 17.21 -8.59 2.64
C GLY A 8 17.04 -8.33 1.13
N PRO A 9 18.14 -8.29 0.35
CA PRO A 9 19.38 -7.52 0.53
C PRO A 9 19.23 -6.03 0.15
N ALA A 10 18.03 -5.59 -0.27
CA ALA A 10 17.81 -4.26 -0.83
C ALA A 10 16.32 -3.83 -0.76
N ASP A 11 15.65 -4.09 0.37
CA ASP A 11 14.24 -3.70 0.62
C ASP A 11 13.19 -4.29 -0.36
N ALA A 12 13.59 -5.19 -1.27
CA ALA A 12 12.76 -5.73 -2.35
C ALA A 12 11.53 -6.52 -1.86
N THR A 13 11.51 -6.92 -0.58
CA THR A 13 10.37 -7.60 0.06
C THR A 13 9.74 -6.79 1.18
N GLU A 14 10.07 -5.50 1.33
CA GLU A 14 9.45 -4.63 2.33
C GLU A 14 8.04 -4.24 1.89
N VAL A 15 7.03 -4.55 2.71
CA VAL A 15 5.67 -4.07 2.49
C VAL A 15 5.58 -2.57 2.80
N ILE A 16 4.80 -1.81 2.03
CA ILE A 16 4.68 -0.34 2.16
C ILE A 16 4.38 0.08 3.62
N SER A 17 3.56 -0.68 4.34
CA SER A 17 3.23 -0.43 5.75
C SER A 17 4.45 -0.50 6.68
N LEU A 18 5.41 -1.37 6.37
CA LEU A 18 6.62 -1.58 7.15
C LEU A 18 7.66 -0.50 6.86
N TYR A 19 7.77 -0.05 5.61
CA TYR A 19 8.57 1.13 5.25
C TYR A 19 8.10 2.38 6.00
N ILE A 20 6.79 2.64 6.00
CA ILE A 20 6.18 3.76 6.75
C ILE A 20 6.49 3.64 8.24
N TYR A 21 6.36 2.43 8.80
CA TYR A 21 6.65 2.19 10.22
C TYR A 21 8.11 2.47 10.56
N ARG A 22 9.07 1.95 9.77
CA ARG A 22 10.50 2.24 9.95
C ARG A 22 10.80 3.73 9.86
N GLN A 23 10.26 4.41 8.86
CA GLN A 23 10.51 5.82 8.68
C GLN A 23 9.96 6.68 9.82
N SER A 24 8.79 6.31 10.34
CA SER A 24 8.10 7.06 11.40
C SER A 24 8.70 6.80 12.78
N PHE A 25 9.02 5.53 13.10
CA PHE A 25 9.36 5.09 14.45
C PHE A 25 10.84 4.68 14.62
N THR A 26 11.51 4.20 13.57
CA THR A 26 12.94 3.82 13.63
C THR A 26 13.84 5.01 13.33
N PHE A 27 13.55 5.75 12.27
CA PHE A 27 14.34 6.91 11.85
C PHE A 27 13.86 8.24 12.47
N TRP A 28 12.77 8.22 13.26
CA TRP A 28 12.13 9.42 13.83
C TRP A 28 11.76 10.50 12.79
N ARG A 29 11.63 10.12 11.51
CA ARG A 29 11.28 11.01 10.40
C ARG A 29 9.77 10.94 10.16
N MET A 30 9.00 11.35 11.16
CA MET A 30 7.53 11.32 11.10
C MET A 30 6.95 12.06 9.89
N GLY A 31 7.54 13.18 9.46
CA GLY A 31 7.08 13.90 8.27
C GLY A 31 7.14 13.06 6.98
N VAL A 32 8.19 12.26 6.81
CA VAL A 32 8.32 11.37 5.64
C VAL A 32 7.38 10.17 5.76
N GLY A 33 7.22 9.62 6.97
CA GLY A 33 6.26 8.56 7.23
C GLY A 33 4.80 8.98 7.00
N ALA A 34 4.45 10.21 7.37
CA ALA A 34 3.15 10.80 7.12
C ALA A 34 2.91 11.02 5.62
N ALA A 35 3.87 11.60 4.90
CA ALA A 35 3.77 11.78 3.45
C ALA A 35 3.61 10.43 2.72
N ALA A 36 4.41 9.42 3.09
CA ALA A 36 4.31 8.08 2.52
C ALA A 36 2.94 7.42 2.82
N SER A 37 2.39 7.63 4.02
CA SER A 37 1.04 7.19 4.37
C SER A 37 -0.02 7.82 3.48
N PHE A 38 0.01 9.14 3.28
CA PHE A 38 -0.93 9.84 2.41
C PHE A 38 -0.83 9.39 0.95
N VAL A 39 0.39 9.21 0.44
CA VAL A 39 0.60 8.67 -0.92
C VAL A 39 0.01 7.27 -1.04
N SER A 40 0.28 6.39 -0.07
CA SER A 40 -0.27 5.03 -0.07
C SER A 40 -1.79 5.01 0.00
N LEU A 41 -2.39 5.94 0.75
CA LEU A 41 -3.85 6.09 0.85
C LEU A 41 -4.45 6.45 -0.51
N ILE A 42 -3.87 7.42 -1.22
CA ILE A 42 -4.35 7.83 -2.55
C ILE A 42 -4.26 6.66 -3.53
N ILE A 43 -3.13 5.94 -3.54
CA ILE A 43 -2.93 4.77 -4.42
C ILE A 43 -4.00 3.71 -4.14
N ILE A 44 -4.19 3.33 -2.88
CA ILE A 44 -5.16 2.32 -2.49
C ILE A 44 -6.59 2.78 -2.81
N SER A 45 -6.93 4.05 -2.55
CA SER A 45 -8.24 4.61 -2.86
C SER A 45 -8.56 4.55 -4.36
N VAL A 46 -7.59 4.90 -5.22
CA VAL A 46 -7.73 4.79 -6.68
C VAL A 46 -7.89 3.34 -7.10
N LEU A 47 -7.06 2.42 -6.58
CA LEU A 47 -7.15 0.99 -6.89
C LEU A 47 -8.51 0.40 -6.49
N ILE A 48 -9.01 0.72 -5.30
CA ILE A 48 -10.35 0.31 -4.84
C ILE A 48 -11.41 0.87 -5.77
N THR A 49 -11.35 2.16 -6.12
CA THR A 49 -12.34 2.79 -7.00
C THR A 49 -12.36 2.14 -8.39
N LEU A 50 -11.19 1.83 -8.95
CA LEU A 50 -11.09 1.13 -10.24
C LEU A 50 -11.61 -0.30 -10.14
N PHE A 51 -11.25 -1.03 -9.08
CA PHE A 51 -11.71 -2.39 -8.84
C PHE A 51 -13.24 -2.46 -8.71
N PHE A 52 -13.83 -1.57 -7.92
CA PHE A 52 -15.29 -1.48 -7.78
C PHE A 52 -15.98 -1.12 -9.10
N LYS A 53 -15.42 -0.19 -9.89
CA LYS A 53 -15.96 0.13 -11.22
C LYS A 53 -15.90 -1.06 -12.18
N GLN A 54 -14.82 -1.84 -12.17
CA GLN A 54 -14.70 -3.05 -12.98
C GLN A 54 -15.69 -4.12 -12.53
N LEU A 55 -15.81 -4.33 -11.22
CA LEU A 55 -16.74 -5.32 -10.66
C LEU A 55 -18.20 -4.98 -10.99
N GLN A 56 -18.58 -3.69 -10.93
CA GLN A 56 -19.91 -3.24 -11.33
C GLN A 56 -20.19 -3.44 -12.82
N ARG A 57 -19.18 -3.28 -13.69
CA ARG A 57 -19.33 -3.57 -15.13
C ARG A 57 -19.57 -5.06 -15.38
N SER A 58 -18.82 -5.93 -14.71
CA SER A 58 -19.00 -7.38 -14.84
C SER A 58 -20.39 -7.85 -14.36
N GLN A 59 -20.94 -7.26 -13.30
CA GLN A 59 -22.31 -7.57 -12.86
C GLN A 59 -23.38 -7.06 -13.84
N ALA A 60 -23.16 -5.90 -14.49
CA ALA A 60 -24.08 -5.36 -15.48
C ALA A 60 -24.10 -6.16 -16.80
N GLU A 61 -23.00 -6.82 -17.15
CA GLU A 61 -22.91 -7.72 -18.31
C GLU A 61 -23.60 -9.08 -18.07
N LEU A 62 -23.62 -9.57 -16.83
CA LEU A 62 -24.29 -10.83 -16.47
C LEU A 62 -25.82 -10.74 -16.38
N LEU A 63 -26.38 -9.52 -16.29
CA LEU A 63 -27.82 -9.26 -16.21
C LEU A 63 -28.45 -8.87 -17.56
N ARG A 64 -27.69 -8.94 -18.65
CA ARG A 64 -28.17 -8.78 -20.04
C ARG A 64 -28.16 -10.10 -20.77
#